data_AF-A0A946FNY4-F1
#
_entry.id   AF-A0A946FNY4-F1
#
_cell.length_a   1.000
_cell.length_b   1.000
_cell.length_c   1.000
_cell.angle_alpha   90.00
_cell.angle_beta   90.00
_cell.angle_gamma   90.00
#
_symmetry.space_group_name_H-M   'P 1'
#
loop_
_entity.id
_entity.type
_entity.pdbx_description
1 polymer ?
#
loop_
_entity_poly.entity_id
_entity_poly.type
_entity_poly.pdbx_seq_one_letter_code
_entity_poly.pdbx_strand_id
1 'polypeptide(L)'
;MDGSEAAATTSPEAGDNSPPSHVYLVDGSGFIFRAFHALPPMTRDDGTPINAVYGFCNMLMKLIDSTDADRIAIIFDAARATFRNDIYEAYKANRDEPPEELRPQFEIVREAARAFGLPAIQLEGFEADDLIATFARQGVEAGADVTIVSSDKDLMQLVTDKVSMMDPMKMIDIGPDQVMEKFGVPPSKVVDVQALAGDSVDNVPGVPGIGVKTAALLINEYGDLETLLERAEEIKQPKRRQNLIEFAEQARISRRLVELDAAAPVTQTIDDFRVKAPDPETLLGFLKDQTFRSILAKVEARLADDGRIETPAPIETPTAEKDYALVQSLDALEAWVREATTQGYVAVDTETTSLDAQRAKLVGISLATAPGRACYIPLAHRAPGPKGELDLGDTAKDMPEQIPMQAALDCLRPMLEDTSVLKIGQNLKYDMAVLQRYGISLGPFDDTMLLSYVLDAGRNNHGMDELADRHLGMQTIKFKDVVGKGKDQIGFDEVALEVACDYAAEDADITLRLHQALKPRLASERMAFMYEAVERPLAPVLAKMEATGVLIDKGVLAGLSKDFGARMVTLEVDIQKLAGREFNVGSPKQLGEILFDEMSLSGGKKGKNGAWGTDSGV
;
A
#
# COMPACT_ATOMS: atom_id res chain seq x y z
N MET A 1 23.52 -50.54 36.11
CA MET A 1 22.80 -51.17 34.99
C MET A 1 21.34 -50.78 35.14
N ASP A 2 21.00 -49.50 35.04
CA ASP A 2 21.17 -48.52 33.94
C ASP A 2 19.81 -48.42 33.23
N GLY A 3 19.24 -47.25 33.01
CA GLY A 3 19.71 -45.89 33.23
C GLY A 3 18.54 -44.93 33.33
N SER A 4 18.73 -43.89 34.13
CA SER A 4 17.87 -42.72 34.21
C SER A 4 18.21 -41.78 33.05
N GLU A 5 17.25 -41.49 32.17
CA GLU A 5 17.35 -40.34 31.27
C GLU A 5 16.81 -39.11 31.99
N ALA A 6 17.74 -38.21 32.30
CA ALA A 6 17.48 -36.90 32.86
C ALA A 6 16.88 -36.00 31.78
N ALA A 7 15.73 -35.39 32.10
CA ALA A 7 15.19 -34.28 31.33
C ALA A 7 16.17 -33.11 31.40
N ALA A 8 16.74 -32.74 30.25
CA ALA A 8 17.60 -31.58 30.10
C ALA A 8 16.73 -30.32 30.25
N THR A 9 16.80 -29.69 31.41
CA THR A 9 16.38 -28.29 31.61
C THR A 9 17.32 -27.39 30.82
N THR A 10 16.83 -26.79 29.74
CA THR A 10 17.51 -25.71 29.04
C THR A 10 17.60 -24.50 29.96
N SER A 11 18.83 -24.10 30.26
CA SER A 11 19.16 -22.89 31.02
C SER A 11 18.79 -21.64 30.20
N PRO A 12 18.48 -20.50 30.84
CA PRO A 12 18.27 -19.24 30.13
C PRO A 12 19.57 -18.87 29.41
N GLU A 13 19.46 -18.52 28.12
CA GLU A 13 20.58 -18.14 27.27
C GLU A 13 21.39 -17.00 27.89
N ALA A 14 22.69 -17.26 28.08
CA ALA A 14 23.66 -16.23 28.37
C ALA A 14 23.73 -15.28 27.16
N GLY A 15 23.50 -13.99 27.38
CA GLY A 15 23.58 -12.97 26.34
C GLY A 15 24.92 -13.05 25.61
N ASP A 16 24.86 -13.29 24.30
CA ASP A 16 25.99 -13.19 23.41
C ASP A 16 26.65 -11.81 23.59
N ASN A 17 27.94 -11.79 23.92
CA ASN A 17 28.71 -10.57 24.19
C ASN A 17 29.65 -10.24 23.01
N SER A 18 29.28 -10.65 21.80
CA SER A 18 30.02 -10.38 20.56
C SER A 18 30.25 -8.87 20.34
N PRO A 19 31.44 -8.46 19.86
CA PRO A 19 31.69 -7.06 19.52
C PRO A 19 30.73 -6.60 18.42
N PRO A 20 30.32 -5.32 18.38
CA PRO A 20 29.40 -4.82 17.36
C PRO A 20 30.03 -4.97 15.97
N SER A 21 29.28 -5.57 15.04
CA SER A 21 29.73 -5.71 13.65
C SER A 21 29.13 -4.63 12.75
N HIS A 22 27.83 -4.34 12.87
CA HIS A 22 27.13 -3.40 12.00
C HIS A 22 26.02 -2.65 12.74
N VAL A 23 26.15 -1.33 12.83
CA VAL A 23 25.24 -0.44 13.55
C VAL A 23 24.36 0.34 12.56
N TYR A 24 23.04 0.27 12.75
CA TYR A 24 22.07 1.11 12.07
C TYR A 24 21.60 2.25 12.98
N LEU A 25 21.76 3.48 12.51
CA LEU A 25 21.28 4.68 13.18
C LEU A 25 20.16 5.28 12.34
N VAL A 26 18.92 5.20 12.83
CA VAL A 26 17.73 5.59 12.09
C VAL A 26 17.28 6.97 12.54
N ASP A 27 17.12 7.88 11.60
CA ASP A 27 16.48 9.17 11.83
C ASP A 27 14.95 8.98 11.96
N GLY A 28 14.51 8.86 13.20
CA GLY A 28 13.10 8.68 13.55
C GLY A 28 12.26 9.92 13.26
N SER A 29 12.80 11.11 13.47
CA SER A 29 12.11 12.38 13.17
C SER A 29 11.77 12.48 11.68
N GLY A 30 12.73 12.19 10.80
CA GLY A 30 12.52 12.18 9.36
C GLY A 30 11.45 11.16 8.94
N PHE A 31 11.39 9.99 9.58
CA PHE A 31 10.39 8.97 9.27
C PHE A 31 8.96 9.41 9.60
N ILE A 32 8.75 10.15 10.71
CA ILE A 32 7.41 10.58 11.15
C ILE A 32 6.72 11.45 10.10
N PHE A 33 7.37 12.53 9.66
CA PHE A 33 6.79 13.45 8.68
C PHE A 33 6.55 12.76 7.34
N ARG A 34 7.45 11.85 6.96
CA ARG A 34 7.31 11.06 5.73
C ARG A 34 6.10 10.13 5.80
N ALA A 35 5.95 9.38 6.88
CA ALA A 35 4.81 8.49 7.09
C ALA A 35 3.48 9.26 7.09
N PHE A 36 3.46 10.45 7.70
CA PHE A 36 2.28 11.32 7.74
C PHE A 36 1.81 11.76 6.33
N HIS A 37 2.74 12.17 5.47
CA HIS A 37 2.40 12.65 4.11
C HIS A 37 2.18 11.54 3.09
N ALA A 38 2.72 10.34 3.33
CA ALA A 38 2.61 9.21 2.40
C ALA A 38 1.25 8.48 2.47
N LEU A 39 0.56 8.56 3.61
CA LEU A 39 -0.68 7.84 3.87
C LEU A 39 -1.86 8.80 4.02
N PRO A 40 -3.06 8.41 3.56
CA PRO A 40 -4.27 9.19 3.82
C PRO A 40 -4.53 9.31 5.33
N PRO A 41 -5.33 10.30 5.77
CA PRO A 41 -5.72 10.42 7.17
C PRO A 41 -6.37 9.13 7.68
N MET A 42 -5.92 8.66 8.83
CA MET A 42 -6.43 7.49 9.53
C MET A 42 -6.66 7.89 10.98
N THR A 43 -7.81 7.50 11.53
CA THR A 43 -8.21 7.89 12.89
C THR A 43 -8.69 6.65 13.62
N ARG A 44 -8.26 6.49 14.88
CA ARG A 44 -8.80 5.47 15.79
C ARG A 44 -10.22 5.83 16.22
N ASP A 45 -10.94 4.86 16.78
CA ASP A 45 -12.28 5.01 17.33
C ASP A 45 -12.42 6.13 18.38
N ASP A 46 -11.35 6.47 19.11
CA ASP A 46 -11.31 7.54 20.11
C ASP A 46 -11.08 8.95 19.50
N GLY A 47 -10.93 9.05 18.17
CA GLY A 47 -10.67 10.29 17.46
C GLY A 47 -9.20 10.65 17.29
N THR A 48 -8.26 9.83 17.78
CA THR A 48 -6.81 10.07 17.65
C THR A 48 -6.34 9.76 16.22
N PRO A 49 -5.69 10.70 15.51
CA PRO A 49 -5.04 10.41 14.22
C PRO A 49 -3.87 9.45 14.40
N ILE A 50 -3.70 8.48 13.50
CA ILE A 50 -2.71 7.38 13.62
C ILE A 50 -2.02 7.01 12.30
N ASN A 51 -2.21 7.78 11.23
CA ASN A 51 -1.64 7.48 9.91
C ASN A 51 -0.10 7.47 9.90
N ALA A 52 0.55 8.41 10.59
CA ALA A 52 2.00 8.45 10.71
C ALA A 52 2.52 7.26 11.52
N VAL A 53 1.83 6.88 12.60
CA VAL A 53 2.17 5.71 13.42
C VAL A 53 2.11 4.42 12.59
N TYR A 54 1.05 4.24 11.80
CA TYR A 54 0.88 3.07 10.93
C TYR A 54 1.98 2.99 9.86
N GLY A 55 2.28 4.12 9.20
CA GLY A 55 3.36 4.19 8.22
C GLY A 55 4.72 3.89 8.84
N PHE A 56 4.99 4.46 10.02
CA PHE A 56 6.22 4.22 10.77
C PHE A 56 6.41 2.74 11.15
N CYS A 57 5.37 2.07 11.65
CA CYS A 57 5.42 0.63 11.97
C CYS A 57 5.78 -0.23 10.74
N ASN A 58 5.20 0.08 9.57
CA ASN A 58 5.53 -0.61 8.33
C ASN A 58 6.97 -0.38 7.89
N MET A 59 7.47 0.85 8.05
CA MET A 59 8.87 1.17 7.74
C MET A 59 9.84 0.43 8.67
N LEU A 60 9.54 0.35 9.98
CA LEU A 60 10.33 -0.41 10.94
C LEU A 60 10.36 -1.91 10.62
N MET A 61 9.20 -2.52 10.36
CA MET A 61 9.15 -3.94 9.98
C MET A 61 10.02 -4.23 8.76
N LYS A 62 9.89 -3.42 7.71
CA LYS A 62 10.70 -3.57 6.50
C LYS A 62 12.19 -3.38 6.79
N LEU A 63 12.55 -2.43 7.65
CA LEU A 63 13.94 -2.19 8.04
C LEU A 63 14.52 -3.41 8.76
N ILE A 64 13.82 -3.91 9.78
CA ILE A 64 14.23 -5.09 10.57
C ILE A 64 14.39 -6.32 9.67
N ASP A 65 13.52 -6.49 8.68
CA ASP A 65 13.55 -7.66 7.78
C ASP A 65 14.62 -7.61 6.70
N SER A 66 15.16 -6.42 6.42
CA SER A 66 16.10 -6.20 5.32
C SER A 66 17.53 -5.90 5.77
N THR A 67 17.76 -5.75 7.07
CA THR A 67 19.06 -5.38 7.63
C THR A 67 19.80 -6.58 8.20
N ASP A 68 21.13 -6.56 8.08
CA ASP A 68 22.07 -7.46 8.72
C ASP A 68 22.67 -6.86 10.02
N ALA A 69 22.17 -5.69 10.45
CA ALA A 69 22.68 -4.98 11.61
C ALA A 69 22.43 -5.75 12.90
N ASP A 70 23.48 -5.90 13.71
CA ASP A 70 23.39 -6.45 15.05
C ASP A 70 23.04 -5.39 16.10
N ARG A 71 23.15 -4.10 15.72
CA ARG A 71 22.74 -2.94 16.52
C ARG A 71 21.83 -1.99 15.76
N ILE A 72 20.70 -1.59 16.34
CA ILE A 72 19.77 -0.61 15.77
C ILE A 72 19.35 0.39 16.85
N ALA A 73 19.39 1.69 16.52
CA ALA A 73 18.80 2.75 17.35
C ALA A 73 17.91 3.66 16.51
N ILE A 74 16.75 4.04 17.06
CA ILE A 74 15.87 5.05 16.48
C ILE A 74 16.09 6.35 17.26
N ILE A 75 16.49 7.40 16.54
CA ILE A 75 16.90 8.67 17.13
C ILE A 75 15.88 9.74 16.76
N PHE A 76 15.38 10.45 17.77
CA PHE A 76 14.34 11.48 17.64
C PHE A 76 14.85 12.83 18.14
N ASP A 77 14.29 13.90 17.59
CA ASP A 77 14.42 15.24 18.16
C ASP A 77 13.68 15.33 19.50
N ALA A 78 14.32 15.96 20.48
CA ALA A 78 13.74 16.18 21.79
C ALA A 78 12.97 17.51 21.89
N ALA A 79 13.45 18.57 21.23
CA ALA A 79 12.92 19.92 21.37
C ALA A 79 13.14 20.78 20.12
N ARG A 80 12.37 21.87 20.01
CA ARG A 80 12.46 22.85 18.90
C ARG A 80 13.66 23.80 19.04
N ALA A 81 14.13 24.02 20.27
CA ALA A 81 15.26 24.89 20.57
C ALA A 81 16.48 24.04 20.95
N THR A 82 17.62 24.32 20.31
CA THR A 82 18.89 23.65 20.52
C THR A 82 19.98 24.68 20.77
N PHE A 83 21.21 24.25 21.06
CA PHE A 83 22.35 25.15 21.20
C PHE A 83 22.61 25.99 19.93
N ARG A 84 22.11 25.58 18.75
CA ARG A 84 22.21 26.35 17.50
C ARG A 84 21.41 27.66 17.56
N ASN A 85 20.33 27.71 18.33
CA ASN A 85 19.55 28.95 18.52
C ASN A 85 20.33 30.02 19.31
N ASP A 86 21.26 29.61 20.18
CA ASP A 86 22.17 30.55 20.87
C ASP A 86 23.25 31.11 19.92
N ILE A 87 23.56 30.39 18.85
CA ILE A 87 24.51 30.83 17.80
C ILE A 87 23.83 31.78 16.82
N TYR A 88 22.61 31.46 16.40
CA TYR A 88 21.83 32.24 15.45
C TYR A 88 20.34 32.14 15.74
N GLU A 89 19.76 33.22 16.27
CA GLU A 89 18.36 33.27 16.74
C GLU A 89 17.35 32.86 15.65
N ALA A 90 17.64 33.15 14.38
CA ALA A 90 16.73 32.86 13.29
C ALA A 90 16.83 31.42 12.76
N TYR A 91 17.72 30.57 13.29
CA TYR A 91 17.87 29.17 12.87
C TYR A 91 16.55 28.38 13.04
N LYS A 92 16.11 27.72 11.97
CA LYS A 92 14.81 26.99 11.86
C LYS A 92 13.57 27.82 12.23
N ALA A 93 13.67 29.16 12.34
CA ALA A 93 12.57 30.03 12.76
C ALA A 93 11.43 30.11 11.74
N ASN A 94 11.69 29.79 10.48
CA ASN A 94 10.72 29.72 9.38
C ASN A 94 10.06 28.34 9.23
N ARG A 95 10.39 27.34 10.07
CA ARG A 95 9.68 26.06 10.05
C ARG A 95 8.29 26.23 10.66
N ASP A 96 7.26 25.93 9.86
CA ASP A 96 5.87 25.90 10.31
C ASP A 96 5.69 24.93 11.48
N GLU A 97 4.70 25.18 12.33
CA GLU A 97 4.37 24.23 13.39
C GLU A 97 3.83 22.92 12.79
N PRO A 98 4.15 21.76 13.38
CA PRO A 98 3.59 20.49 12.95
C PRO A 98 2.05 20.57 12.92
N PRO A 99 1.39 19.97 11.90
CA PRO A 99 -0.07 19.91 11.81
C PRO A 99 -0.68 19.41 13.13
N GLU A 100 -1.82 19.96 13.54
CA GLU A 100 -2.48 19.54 14.79
C GLU A 100 -2.74 18.02 14.83
N GLU A 101 -3.02 17.42 13.67
CA GLU A 101 -3.21 15.97 13.51
C GLU A 101 -1.93 15.14 13.71
N LEU A 102 -0.75 15.73 13.50
CA LEU A 102 0.53 15.04 13.65
C LEU A 102 1.03 15.10 15.10
N ARG A 103 0.76 16.20 15.82
CA ARG A 103 1.21 16.41 17.20
C ARG A 103 0.95 15.24 18.15
N PRO A 104 -0.26 14.63 18.22
CA PRO A 104 -0.50 13.50 19.12
C PRO A 104 0.27 12.23 18.72
N GLN A 105 0.72 12.12 17.47
CA GLN A 105 1.37 10.90 16.94
C GLN A 105 2.85 10.80 17.32
N PHE A 106 3.52 11.90 17.69
CA PHE A 106 4.95 11.87 18.04
C PHE A 106 5.25 10.89 19.17
N GLU A 107 4.48 10.94 20.26
CA GLU A 107 4.72 10.04 21.39
C GLU A 107 4.35 8.59 21.07
N ILE A 108 3.25 8.39 20.33
CA ILE A 108 2.82 7.05 19.90
C ILE A 108 3.86 6.40 18.99
N VAL A 109 4.55 7.17 18.14
CA VAL A 109 5.67 6.65 17.33
C VAL A 109 6.85 6.21 18.19
N ARG A 110 7.17 6.95 19.26
CA ARG A 110 8.21 6.52 20.21
C ARG A 110 7.81 5.25 20.95
N GLU A 111 6.55 5.14 21.35
CA GLU A 111 5.99 3.91 21.91
C GLU A 111 6.07 2.75 20.92
N ALA A 112 5.79 2.99 19.63
CA ALA A 112 5.94 1.99 18.58
C ALA A 112 7.38 1.47 18.52
N ALA A 113 8.38 2.35 18.44
CA ALA A 113 9.79 1.93 18.42
C ALA A 113 10.15 1.04 19.61
N ARG A 114 9.71 1.44 20.83
CA ARG A 114 9.90 0.65 22.06
C ARG A 114 9.18 -0.71 22.00
N ALA A 115 7.96 -0.75 21.49
CA ALA A 115 7.18 -1.99 21.33
C ALA A 115 7.82 -2.96 20.34
N PHE A 116 8.47 -2.45 19.30
CA PHE A 116 9.30 -3.22 18.38
C PHE A 116 10.66 -3.66 18.97
N GLY A 117 10.92 -3.38 20.25
CA GLY A 117 12.16 -3.74 20.94
C GLY A 117 13.36 -2.87 20.56
N LEU A 118 13.13 -1.73 19.88
CA LEU A 118 14.17 -0.83 19.42
C LEU A 118 14.34 0.35 20.40
N PRO A 119 15.58 0.70 20.78
CA PRO A 119 15.85 1.89 21.57
C PRO A 119 15.39 3.17 20.87
N ALA A 120 14.53 3.93 21.54
CA ALA A 120 14.09 5.27 21.12
C ALA A 120 14.90 6.31 21.90
N ILE A 121 15.87 6.94 21.24
CA ILE A 121 16.85 7.85 21.86
C ILE A 121 16.52 9.30 21.52
N GLN A 122 16.59 10.17 22.53
CA GLN A 122 16.48 11.61 22.38
C GLN A 122 17.25 12.30 23.51
N LEU A 123 17.74 13.52 23.28
CA LEU A 123 18.46 14.31 24.27
C LEU A 123 18.05 15.78 24.17
N GLU A 124 17.61 16.38 25.27
CA GLU A 124 17.21 17.78 25.30
C GLU A 124 18.41 18.70 24.99
N GLY A 125 18.17 19.72 24.16
CA GLY A 125 19.19 20.68 23.72
C GLY A 125 20.01 20.25 22.50
N PHE A 126 19.86 19.01 22.02
CA PHE A 126 20.54 18.47 20.84
C PHE A 126 19.52 17.98 19.79
N GLU A 127 19.93 17.99 18.53
CA GLU A 127 19.12 17.46 17.42
C GLU A 127 19.42 15.98 17.19
N ALA A 128 18.50 15.27 16.53
CA ALA A 128 18.71 13.88 16.16
C ALA A 128 20.02 13.68 15.38
N ASP A 129 20.38 14.64 14.52
CA ASP A 129 21.58 14.59 13.70
C ASP A 129 22.89 14.61 14.52
N ASP A 130 22.92 15.36 15.64
CA ASP A 130 24.07 15.41 16.54
C ASP A 130 24.23 14.07 17.30
N LEU A 131 23.11 13.48 17.69
CA LEU A 131 23.12 12.16 18.32
C LEU A 131 23.56 11.08 17.33
N ILE A 132 23.10 11.15 16.08
CA ILE A 132 23.57 10.27 15.00
C ILE A 132 25.07 10.43 14.79
N ALA A 133 25.60 11.66 14.72
CA ALA A 133 27.04 11.91 14.61
C ALA A 133 27.83 11.31 15.78
N THR A 134 27.32 11.49 17.00
CA THR A 134 27.94 10.96 18.22
C THR A 134 27.97 9.42 18.23
N PHE A 135 26.86 8.77 17.92
CA PHE A 135 26.79 7.30 17.89
C PHE A 135 27.52 6.71 16.68
N ALA A 136 27.57 7.40 15.53
CA ALA A 136 28.36 6.95 14.39
C ALA A 136 29.85 6.89 14.75
N ARG A 137 30.37 7.94 15.41
CA ARG A 137 31.74 7.94 15.94
C ARG A 137 31.97 6.80 16.93
N GLN A 138 31.08 6.63 17.91
CA GLN A 138 31.21 5.54 18.90
C GLN A 138 31.16 4.14 18.25
N GLY A 139 30.33 3.94 17.22
CA GLY A 139 30.24 2.69 16.47
C GLY A 139 31.54 2.35 15.74
N VAL A 140 32.11 3.33 15.03
CA VAL A 140 33.40 3.17 14.34
C VAL A 140 34.54 2.94 15.33
N GLU A 141 34.58 3.65 16.47
CA GLU A 141 35.56 3.43 17.54
C GLU A 141 35.45 2.04 18.17
N ALA A 142 34.23 1.47 18.22
CA ALA A 142 33.97 0.10 18.65
C ALA A 142 34.31 -0.95 17.57
N GLY A 143 34.71 -0.52 16.37
CA GLY A 143 35.13 -1.39 15.26
C GLY A 143 34.02 -1.82 14.30
N ALA A 144 32.81 -1.28 14.46
CA ALA A 144 31.66 -1.62 13.62
C ALA A 144 31.64 -0.81 12.30
N ASP A 145 31.01 -1.38 11.28
CA ASP A 145 30.49 -0.59 10.16
C ASP A 145 29.20 0.12 10.62
N VAL A 146 28.93 1.32 10.11
CA VAL A 146 27.76 2.12 10.49
C VAL A 146 26.95 2.50 9.26
N THR A 147 25.66 2.23 9.27
CA THR A 147 24.72 2.70 8.25
C THR A 147 23.73 3.68 8.88
N ILE A 148 23.71 4.91 8.36
CA ILE A 148 22.77 5.95 8.77
C ILE A 148 21.54 5.87 7.86
N VAL A 149 20.37 5.58 8.43
CA VAL A 149 19.12 5.49 7.68
C VAL A 149 18.41 6.84 7.72
N SER A 150 18.76 7.70 6.77
CA SER A 150 18.13 9.00 6.59
C SER A 150 18.28 9.47 5.14
N SER A 151 17.46 10.46 4.76
CA SER A 151 17.60 11.22 3.53
C SER A 151 18.21 12.60 3.72
N ASP A 152 18.42 13.00 4.98
CA ASP A 152 18.92 14.33 5.26
C ASP A 152 20.30 14.50 4.62
N LYS A 153 20.47 15.59 3.89
CA LYS A 153 21.73 15.86 3.20
C LYS A 153 22.81 16.28 4.18
N ASP A 154 22.46 16.77 5.37
CA ASP A 154 23.42 17.30 6.34
C ASP A 154 24.23 16.17 6.97
N LEU A 155 23.61 14.99 7.15
CA LEU A 155 24.27 13.76 7.60
C LEU A 155 25.30 13.20 6.60
N MET A 156 25.31 13.67 5.34
CA MET A 156 26.29 13.25 4.34
C MET A 156 27.72 13.66 4.70
N GLN A 157 27.90 14.62 5.62
CA GLN A 157 29.21 14.98 6.15
C GLN A 157 29.87 13.86 6.98
N LEU A 158 29.07 12.91 7.49
CA LEU A 158 29.53 11.79 8.31
C LEU A 158 30.01 10.60 7.48
N VAL A 159 29.77 10.59 6.16
CA VAL A 159 30.08 9.46 5.28
C VAL A 159 31.60 9.24 5.20
N THR A 160 32.02 8.01 5.44
CA THR A 160 33.42 7.56 5.37
C THR A 160 33.47 6.11 4.84
N ASP A 161 34.66 5.52 4.82
CA ASP A 161 34.85 4.10 4.47
C ASP A 161 34.10 3.14 5.41
N LYS A 162 33.81 3.60 6.63
CA LYS A 162 33.13 2.85 7.71
C LYS A 162 31.73 3.36 8.03
N VAL A 163 31.32 4.48 7.44
CA VAL A 163 30.01 5.10 7.67
C VAL A 163 29.35 5.34 6.33
N SER A 164 28.25 4.65 6.06
CA SER A 164 27.43 4.82 4.87
C SER A 164 26.08 5.43 5.25
N MET A 165 25.34 5.91 4.24
CA MET A 165 23.96 6.34 4.39
C MET A 165 23.05 5.51 3.50
N MET A 166 21.83 5.24 3.93
CA MET A 166 20.79 4.60 3.12
C MET A 166 19.56 5.50 3.07
N ASP A 167 19.12 5.89 1.86
CA ASP A 167 17.82 6.53 1.69
C ASP A 167 16.72 5.46 1.73
N PRO A 168 15.91 5.38 2.81
CA PRO A 168 14.91 4.32 2.98
C PRO A 168 13.76 4.39 1.96
N MET A 169 13.66 5.50 1.23
CA MET A 169 12.58 5.77 0.30
C MET A 169 12.95 5.31 -1.12
N LYS A 170 14.16 5.69 -1.56
CA LYS A 170 14.68 5.27 -2.87
C LYS A 170 15.34 3.90 -2.82
N MET A 171 15.64 3.39 -1.62
CA MET A 171 16.45 2.19 -1.40
C MET A 171 17.80 2.33 -2.12
N ILE A 172 18.44 3.49 -1.96
CA ILE A 172 19.73 3.81 -2.58
C ILE A 172 20.75 4.03 -1.46
N ASP A 173 21.88 3.35 -1.58
CA ASP A 173 23.05 3.56 -0.74
C ASP A 173 23.80 4.81 -1.17
N ILE A 174 24.19 5.60 -0.20
CA ILE A 174 24.88 6.87 -0.33
C ILE A 174 26.25 6.68 0.33
N GLY A 175 27.26 6.53 -0.52
CA GLY A 175 28.67 6.56 -0.16
C GLY A 175 29.36 7.83 -0.67
N PRO A 176 30.70 7.89 -0.58
CA PRO A 176 31.49 9.06 -0.99
C PRO A 176 31.23 9.53 -2.42
N ASP A 177 30.95 8.61 -3.36
CA ASP A 177 30.67 8.94 -4.76
C ASP A 177 29.34 9.69 -4.91
N GLN A 178 28.30 9.28 -4.19
CA GLN A 178 26.99 9.96 -4.20
C GLN A 178 27.08 11.34 -3.53
N VAL A 179 27.91 11.47 -2.49
CA VAL A 179 28.20 12.78 -1.87
C VAL A 179 28.92 13.70 -2.86
N MET A 180 29.92 13.17 -3.58
CA MET A 180 30.63 13.90 -4.64
C MET A 180 29.69 14.32 -5.78
N GLU A 181 28.76 13.46 -6.21
CA GLU A 181 27.77 13.81 -7.24
C GLU A 181 26.87 14.96 -6.80
N LYS A 182 26.41 14.93 -5.54
CA LYS A 182 25.45 15.90 -5.00
C LYS A 182 26.09 17.25 -4.67
N PHE A 183 27.26 17.24 -4.01
CA PHE A 183 27.91 18.44 -3.51
C PHE A 183 29.12 18.89 -4.32
N GLY A 184 29.67 18.04 -5.20
CA GLY A 184 30.89 18.34 -5.97
C GLY A 184 32.18 18.32 -5.14
N VAL A 185 32.13 17.80 -3.91
CA VAL A 185 33.24 17.69 -2.96
C VAL A 185 33.13 16.38 -2.17
N PRO A 186 34.23 15.85 -1.59
CA PRO A 186 34.15 14.70 -0.68
C PRO A 186 33.40 15.04 0.63
N PRO A 187 32.93 14.03 1.39
CA PRO A 187 32.22 14.21 2.67
C PRO A 187 32.89 15.18 3.66
N SER A 188 34.22 15.12 3.77
CA SER A 188 35.02 15.97 4.66
C SER A 188 34.99 17.48 4.33
N LYS A 189 34.38 17.86 3.20
CA LYS A 189 34.25 19.25 2.73
C LYS A 189 32.80 19.70 2.57
N VAL A 190 31.83 18.85 2.90
CA VAL A 190 30.39 19.16 2.79
C VAL A 190 30.03 20.35 3.68
N VAL A 191 30.55 20.40 4.90
CA VAL A 191 30.34 21.50 5.86
C VAL A 191 30.79 22.84 5.27
N ASP A 192 31.99 22.89 4.66
CA ASP A 192 32.51 24.11 4.03
C ASP A 192 31.62 24.58 2.86
N VAL A 193 31.11 23.64 2.06
CA VAL A 193 30.21 23.94 0.95
C VAL A 193 28.85 24.46 1.44
N GLN A 194 28.28 23.85 2.47
CA GLN A 194 27.02 24.28 3.10
C GLN A 194 27.17 25.64 3.79
N ALA A 195 28.30 25.90 4.44
CA ALA A 195 28.60 27.18 5.07
C ALA A 195 28.57 28.35 4.07
N LEU A 196 29.00 28.11 2.84
CA LEU A 196 28.94 29.10 1.76
C LEU A 196 27.58 29.17 1.07
N ALA A 197 26.96 28.01 0.82
CA ALA A 197 25.71 27.94 0.07
C ALA A 197 24.49 28.37 0.89
N GLY A 198 24.54 28.19 2.21
CA GLY A 198 23.40 28.31 3.11
C GLY A 198 22.35 27.23 2.90
N ASP A 199 21.30 27.31 3.70
CA ASP A 199 20.11 26.48 3.58
C ASP A 199 18.86 27.28 3.95
N SER A 200 17.99 27.51 2.96
CA SER A 200 16.74 28.22 3.18
C SER A 200 15.73 27.43 4.02
N VAL A 201 15.80 26.10 4.04
CA VAL A 201 14.87 25.25 4.81
C VAL A 201 15.09 25.45 6.32
N ASP A 202 16.35 25.53 6.72
CA ASP A 202 16.75 25.70 8.13
C ASP A 202 17.17 27.12 8.48
N ASN A 203 16.96 28.05 7.55
CA ASN A 203 17.33 29.44 7.66
C ASN A 203 18.84 29.63 7.99
N VAL A 204 19.68 28.77 7.43
CA VAL A 204 21.14 28.92 7.44
C VAL A 204 21.51 29.95 6.38
N PRO A 205 22.16 31.07 6.75
CA PRO A 205 22.22 32.22 5.86
C PRO A 205 23.15 32.07 4.65
N GLY A 206 24.31 31.44 4.83
CA GLY A 206 25.34 31.32 3.79
C GLY A 206 25.90 32.67 3.31
N VAL A 207 26.50 32.65 2.12
CA VAL A 207 27.01 33.85 1.42
C VAL A 207 26.10 34.17 0.24
N PRO A 208 25.50 35.37 0.18
CA PRO A 208 24.59 35.74 -0.91
C PRO A 208 25.19 35.52 -2.31
N GLY A 209 24.45 34.86 -3.18
CA GLY A 209 24.85 34.63 -4.57
C GLY A 209 25.89 33.52 -4.78
N ILE A 210 26.19 32.74 -3.73
CA ILE A 210 26.97 31.51 -3.82
C ILE A 210 26.04 30.34 -3.54
N GLY A 211 25.81 29.49 -4.53
CA GLY A 211 25.08 28.22 -4.35
C GLY A 211 26.03 27.03 -4.32
N VAL A 212 25.51 25.83 -4.04
CA VAL A 212 26.29 24.57 -3.87
C VAL A 212 27.35 24.37 -4.94
N LYS A 213 27.01 24.51 -6.23
CA LYS A 213 27.99 24.34 -7.33
C LYS A 213 29.14 25.35 -7.31
N THR A 214 28.86 26.60 -6.94
CA THR A 214 29.89 27.64 -6.86
C THR A 214 30.73 27.48 -5.61
N ALA A 215 30.10 27.13 -4.48
CA ALA A 215 30.80 26.80 -3.24
C ALA A 215 31.77 25.63 -3.45
N ALA A 216 31.33 24.55 -4.09
CA ALA A 216 32.15 23.39 -4.42
C ALA A 216 33.39 23.74 -5.25
N LEU A 217 33.24 24.58 -6.28
CA LEU A 217 34.36 25.05 -7.10
C LEU A 217 35.38 25.82 -6.26
N LEU A 218 34.91 26.71 -5.38
CA LEU A 218 35.77 27.52 -4.52
C LEU A 218 36.49 26.66 -3.48
N ILE A 219 35.79 25.72 -2.84
CA ILE A 219 36.40 24.82 -1.85
C ILE A 219 37.41 23.87 -2.49
N ASN A 220 37.14 23.36 -3.70
CA ASN A 220 38.12 22.54 -4.42
C ASN A 220 39.37 23.34 -4.86
N GLU A 221 39.24 24.64 -5.15
CA GLU A 221 40.36 25.50 -5.56
C GLU A 221 41.20 25.99 -4.36
N TYR A 222 40.55 26.39 -3.26
CA TYR A 222 41.22 27.03 -2.12
C TYR A 222 41.42 26.09 -0.92
N GLY A 223 40.81 24.91 -0.92
CA GLY A 223 41.00 23.86 0.07
C GLY A 223 39.93 23.84 1.16
N ASP A 224 39.75 24.93 1.90
CA ASP A 224 38.77 25.04 3.00
C ASP A 224 38.18 26.46 3.11
N LEU A 225 37.15 26.61 3.97
CA LEU A 225 36.46 27.88 4.15
C LEU A 225 37.38 29.00 4.63
N GLU A 226 38.26 28.75 5.60
CA GLU A 226 39.11 29.81 6.16
C GLU A 226 40.15 30.28 5.14
N THR A 227 40.83 29.36 4.46
CA THR A 227 41.80 29.67 3.40
C THR A 227 41.13 30.45 2.25
N LEU A 228 39.89 30.07 1.88
CA LEU A 228 39.10 30.80 0.90
C LEU A 228 38.80 32.24 1.35
N LEU A 229 38.39 32.44 2.60
CA LEU A 229 38.05 33.75 3.13
C LEU A 229 39.29 34.64 3.26
N GLU A 230 40.43 34.10 3.70
CA GLU A 230 41.71 34.83 3.77
C GLU A 230 42.21 35.26 2.39
N ARG A 231 41.98 34.44 1.37
CA ARG A 231 42.42 34.69 -0.03
C ARG A 231 41.29 35.21 -0.92
N ALA A 232 40.19 35.67 -0.34
CA ALA A 232 39.02 36.11 -1.11
C ALA A 232 39.35 37.23 -2.11
N GLU A 233 40.38 38.04 -1.84
CA GLU A 233 40.84 39.11 -2.74
C GLU A 233 41.32 38.61 -4.12
N GLU A 234 41.81 37.37 -4.20
CA GLU A 234 42.33 36.74 -5.43
C GLU A 234 41.20 36.37 -6.42
N ILE A 235 39.95 36.37 -5.97
CA ILE A 235 38.80 35.96 -6.77
C ILE A 235 38.52 36.97 -7.87
N LYS A 236 38.55 36.49 -9.13
CA LYS A 236 38.41 37.30 -10.34
C LYS A 236 37.02 37.94 -10.48
N GLN A 237 35.95 37.28 -10.01
CA GLN A 237 34.59 37.78 -10.16
C GLN A 237 34.28 38.87 -9.10
N PRO A 238 34.09 40.15 -9.48
CA PRO A 238 34.05 41.25 -8.52
C PRO A 238 32.93 41.12 -7.47
N LYS A 239 31.73 40.71 -7.89
CA LYS A 239 30.57 40.55 -6.98
C LYS A 239 30.75 39.39 -5.99
N ARG A 240 31.38 38.29 -6.41
CA ARG A 240 31.64 37.14 -5.53
C ARG A 240 32.69 37.48 -4.48
N ARG A 241 33.79 38.12 -4.90
CA ARG A 241 34.82 38.63 -4.00
C ARG A 241 34.23 39.56 -2.94
N GLN A 242 33.44 40.54 -3.38
CA GLN A 242 32.80 41.49 -2.46
C GLN A 242 31.93 40.76 -1.42
N ASN A 243 31.09 39.83 -1.87
CA ASN A 243 30.21 39.09 -0.96
C ASN A 243 30.98 38.17 0.00
N LEU A 244 32.06 37.52 -0.44
CA LEU A 244 32.88 36.68 0.44
C LEU A 244 33.59 37.50 1.53
N ILE A 245 34.01 38.72 1.22
CA ILE A 245 34.62 39.63 2.21
C ILE A 245 33.56 40.19 3.16
N GLU A 246 32.44 40.66 2.62
CA GLU A 246 31.37 41.31 3.39
C GLU A 246 30.62 40.34 4.31
N PHE A 247 30.39 39.11 3.85
CA PHE A 247 29.64 38.08 4.57
C PHE A 247 30.53 36.97 5.15
N ALA A 248 31.83 37.24 5.34
CA ALA A 248 32.79 36.27 5.90
C ALA A 248 32.34 35.72 7.27
N GLU A 249 31.94 36.59 8.19
CA GLU A 249 31.43 36.17 9.51
C GLU A 249 30.12 35.39 9.40
N GLN A 250 29.27 35.72 8.43
CA GLN A 250 28.03 34.98 8.20
C GLN A 250 28.29 33.55 7.68
N ALA A 251 29.34 33.38 6.86
CA ALA A 251 29.81 32.05 6.45
C ALA A 251 30.36 31.26 7.65
N ARG A 252 31.12 31.90 8.55
CA ARG A 252 31.62 31.26 9.79
C ARG A 252 30.49 30.85 10.74
N ILE A 253 29.46 31.69 10.89
CA ILE A 253 28.24 31.34 11.63
C ILE A 253 27.55 30.16 10.95
N SER A 254 27.37 30.19 9.63
CA SER A 254 26.74 29.11 8.87
C SER A 254 27.49 27.79 9.05
N ARG A 255 28.83 27.82 9.04
CA ARG A 255 29.67 26.64 9.33
C ARG A 255 29.35 26.05 10.70
N ARG A 256 29.31 26.86 11.75
CA ARG A 256 28.97 26.41 13.11
C ARG A 256 27.55 25.86 13.23
N LEU A 257 26.61 26.30 12.38
CA LEU A 257 25.24 25.81 12.37
C LEU A 257 25.12 24.45 11.66
N VAL A 258 25.85 24.21 10.57
CA VAL A 258 25.74 22.97 9.78
C VAL A 258 26.70 21.86 10.23
N GLU A 259 27.73 22.20 11.01
CA GLU A 259 28.63 21.23 11.64
C GLU A 259 27.88 20.46 12.74
N LEU A 260 27.92 19.13 12.65
CA LEU A 260 27.27 18.23 13.61
C LEU A 260 28.16 17.98 14.83
N ASP A 261 27.57 17.99 16.03
CA ASP A 261 28.29 17.70 17.25
C ASP A 261 28.40 16.18 17.49
N ALA A 262 29.60 15.62 17.28
CA ALA A 262 29.90 14.21 17.54
C ALA A 262 30.30 13.88 19.00
N ALA A 263 30.15 14.84 19.92
CA ALA A 263 30.49 14.75 21.33
C ALA A 263 29.31 15.10 22.25
N ALA A 264 28.07 14.93 21.77
CA ALA A 264 26.88 15.11 22.60
C ALA A 264 26.97 14.21 23.86
N PRO A 265 26.56 14.70 25.05
CA PRO A 265 26.73 14.00 26.32
C PRO A 265 25.68 12.89 26.51
N VAL A 266 25.66 11.94 25.59
CA VAL A 266 24.80 10.74 25.64
C VAL A 266 25.26 9.80 26.76
N THR A 267 24.32 9.10 27.38
CA THR A 267 24.60 8.13 28.44
C THR A 267 24.61 6.69 27.93
N GLN A 268 23.96 6.47 26.80
CA GLN A 268 23.89 5.19 26.11
C GLN A 268 25.18 4.91 25.34
N THR A 269 25.46 3.63 25.17
CA THR A 269 26.56 3.09 24.40
C THR A 269 26.03 2.26 23.24
N ILE A 270 26.90 1.93 22.28
CA ILE A 270 26.53 1.07 21.14
C ILE A 270 26.03 -0.30 21.61
N ASP A 271 26.48 -0.80 22.77
CA ASP A 271 26.02 -2.05 23.40
C ASP A 271 24.56 -2.02 23.83
N ASP A 272 24.02 -0.85 24.14
CA ASP A 272 22.60 -0.69 24.46
C ASP A 272 21.69 -0.88 23.24
N PHE A 273 22.26 -0.84 22.03
CA PHE A 273 21.53 -0.90 20.76
C PHE A 273 21.37 -2.30 20.18
N ARG A 274 21.71 -3.36 20.93
CA ARG A 274 21.50 -4.74 20.48
C ARG A 274 20.09 -4.97 19.97
N VAL A 275 19.99 -5.47 18.75
CA VAL A 275 18.73 -5.96 18.19
C VAL A 275 18.27 -7.13 19.06
N LYS A 276 17.14 -6.93 19.72
CA LYS A 276 16.48 -7.95 20.53
C LYS A 276 15.17 -8.30 19.85
N ALA A 277 14.80 -9.56 19.93
CA ALA A 277 13.48 -9.97 19.49
C ALA A 277 12.44 -9.22 20.36
N PRO A 278 11.44 -8.54 19.75
CA PRO A 278 10.45 -7.78 20.51
C PRO A 278 9.71 -8.71 21.48
N ASP A 279 9.31 -8.15 22.62
CA ASP A 279 8.45 -8.85 23.57
C ASP A 279 7.06 -9.04 22.93
N PRO A 280 6.58 -10.29 22.75
CA PRO A 280 5.32 -10.56 22.06
C PRO A 280 4.13 -9.86 22.71
N GLU A 281 4.04 -9.86 24.04
CA GLU A 281 2.91 -9.28 24.77
C GLU A 281 2.87 -7.76 24.58
N THR A 282 4.00 -7.08 24.72
CA THR A 282 4.13 -5.64 24.51
C THR A 282 3.82 -5.24 23.07
N LEU A 283 4.38 -5.96 22.08
CA LEU A 283 4.19 -5.63 20.66
C LEU A 283 2.75 -5.86 20.23
N LEU A 284 2.16 -7.01 20.57
CA LEU A 284 0.79 -7.34 20.23
C LEU A 284 -0.21 -6.42 20.96
N GLY A 285 0.05 -6.09 22.23
CA GLY A 285 -0.73 -5.14 23.00
C GLY A 285 -0.76 -3.76 22.34
N PHE A 286 0.42 -3.21 21.99
CA PHE A 286 0.52 -1.95 21.27
C PHE A 286 -0.27 -1.97 19.96
N LEU A 287 -0.08 -2.98 19.11
CA LEU A 287 -0.76 -3.06 17.81
C LEU A 287 -2.28 -3.18 17.93
N LYS A 288 -2.77 -3.87 18.98
CA LYS A 288 -4.20 -3.95 19.32
C LYS A 288 -4.75 -2.60 19.76
N ASP A 289 -4.05 -1.90 20.64
CA ASP A 289 -4.45 -0.56 21.11
C ASP A 289 -4.48 0.46 19.98
N GLN A 290 -3.57 0.33 19.00
CA GLN A 290 -3.57 1.16 17.79
C GLN A 290 -4.61 0.73 16.74
N THR A 291 -5.35 -0.37 16.94
CA THR A 291 -6.30 -0.96 15.97
C THR A 291 -5.68 -1.38 14.63
N PHE A 292 -4.37 -1.69 14.61
CA PHE A 292 -3.63 -2.04 13.39
C PHE A 292 -3.78 -3.51 12.99
N ARG A 293 -5.00 -3.93 12.66
CA ARG A 293 -5.37 -5.34 12.40
C ARG A 293 -4.48 -6.04 11.36
N SER A 294 -4.12 -5.36 10.27
CA SER A 294 -3.28 -5.91 9.21
C SER A 294 -1.84 -6.17 9.64
N ILE A 295 -1.27 -5.28 10.45
CA ILE A 295 0.08 -5.42 11.01
C ILE A 295 0.05 -6.49 12.10
N LEU A 296 -0.98 -6.45 12.95
CA LEU A 296 -1.20 -7.43 14.01
C LEU A 296 -1.22 -8.85 13.45
N ALA A 297 -2.02 -9.14 12.43
CA ALA A 297 -2.11 -10.47 11.83
C ALA A 297 -0.76 -10.95 11.26
N LYS A 298 0.01 -10.07 10.62
CA LYS A 298 1.35 -10.41 10.11
C LYS A 298 2.34 -10.74 11.22
N VAL A 299 2.32 -9.95 12.30
CA VAL A 299 3.18 -10.15 13.47
C VAL A 299 2.78 -11.40 14.23
N GLU A 300 1.49 -11.66 14.43
CA GLU A 300 0.98 -12.88 15.06
C GLU A 300 1.40 -14.14 14.27
N ALA A 301 1.22 -14.13 12.94
CA ALA A 301 1.64 -15.25 12.09
C ALA A 301 3.15 -15.54 12.20
N ARG A 302 3.98 -14.49 12.20
CA ARG A 302 5.43 -14.66 12.34
C ARG A 302 5.84 -15.16 13.72
N LEU A 303 5.27 -14.60 14.79
CA LEU A 303 5.55 -15.03 16.16
C LEU A 303 5.09 -16.47 16.40
N ALA A 304 4.03 -16.92 15.73
CA ALA A 304 3.56 -18.30 15.73
C ALA A 304 4.52 -19.24 14.99
N ASP A 305 4.97 -18.86 13.78
CA ASP A 305 5.96 -19.62 13.01
C ASP A 305 7.29 -19.77 13.78
N ASP A 306 7.69 -18.72 14.51
CA ASP A 306 8.88 -18.71 15.37
C ASP A 306 8.66 -19.46 16.71
N GLY A 307 7.45 -19.97 16.98
CA GLY A 307 7.10 -20.69 18.22
C GLY A 307 7.13 -19.84 19.49
N ARG A 308 7.09 -18.50 19.35
CA ARG A 308 7.20 -17.54 20.47
C ARG A 308 5.86 -17.18 21.10
N ILE A 309 4.77 -17.42 20.39
CA ILE A 309 3.41 -17.43 20.93
C ILE A 309 2.78 -18.76 20.59
N GLU A 310 1.99 -19.31 21.51
CA GLU A 310 1.00 -20.30 21.10
C GLU A 310 0.06 -19.60 20.13
N THR A 311 -0.14 -20.15 18.94
CA THR A 311 -1.21 -19.69 18.06
C THR A 311 -2.47 -19.62 18.91
N PRO A 312 -3.14 -18.45 19.00
CA PRO A 312 -4.51 -18.48 19.44
C PRO A 312 -5.18 -19.50 18.53
N ALA A 313 -5.87 -20.49 19.11
CA ALA A 313 -6.91 -21.16 18.36
C ALA A 313 -7.70 -20.04 17.67
N PRO A 314 -7.94 -20.14 16.34
CA PRO A 314 -8.62 -19.08 15.59
C PRO A 314 -9.73 -18.56 16.47
N ILE A 315 -9.80 -17.24 16.69
CA ILE A 315 -10.92 -16.66 17.42
C ILE A 315 -12.14 -17.31 16.81
N GLU A 316 -12.86 -18.11 17.61
CA GLU A 316 -14.14 -18.66 17.23
C GLU A 316 -15.10 -17.47 17.19
N THR A 317 -14.97 -16.63 16.16
CA THR A 317 -16.14 -16.12 15.46
C THR A 317 -17.02 -17.33 15.28
N PRO A 318 -18.32 -17.31 15.62
CA PRO A 318 -19.15 -18.50 15.52
C PRO A 318 -19.12 -19.00 14.08
N THR A 319 -18.20 -19.92 13.80
CA THR A 319 -18.27 -20.89 12.74
C THR A 319 -19.41 -21.76 13.21
N ALA A 320 -20.64 -21.34 12.89
CA ALA A 320 -21.61 -22.33 12.50
C ALA A 320 -20.84 -23.32 11.60
N GLU A 321 -20.81 -24.60 12.00
CA GLU A 321 -20.24 -25.65 11.17
C GLU A 321 -20.72 -25.42 9.73
N LYS A 322 -19.80 -25.39 8.77
CA LYS A 322 -20.14 -25.15 7.35
C LYS A 322 -21.00 -26.33 6.88
N ASP A 323 -22.31 -26.12 6.86
CA ASP A 323 -23.32 -27.04 6.34
C ASP A 323 -23.65 -26.63 4.91
N TYR A 324 -22.69 -26.91 4.01
CA TYR A 324 -22.82 -26.61 2.59
C TYR A 324 -23.31 -27.84 1.83
N ALA A 325 -24.40 -27.67 1.09
CA ALA A 325 -25.05 -28.76 0.37
C ALA A 325 -24.96 -28.59 -1.15
N LEU A 326 -24.51 -29.63 -1.84
CA LEU A 326 -24.65 -29.75 -3.29
C LEU A 326 -26.06 -30.28 -3.62
N VAL A 327 -26.89 -29.47 -4.27
CA VAL A 327 -28.32 -29.76 -4.51
C VAL A 327 -28.53 -30.24 -5.94
N GLN A 328 -28.62 -31.56 -6.11
CA GLN A 328 -28.73 -32.22 -7.42
C GLN A 328 -30.11 -32.84 -7.70
N SER A 329 -31.07 -32.72 -6.77
CA SER A 329 -32.44 -33.24 -6.94
C SER A 329 -33.49 -32.17 -6.67
N LEU A 330 -34.64 -32.29 -7.34
CA LEU A 330 -35.77 -31.38 -7.15
C LEU A 330 -36.32 -31.41 -5.72
N ASP A 331 -36.41 -32.59 -5.10
CA ASP A 331 -36.90 -32.72 -3.72
C ASP A 331 -36.01 -31.94 -2.73
N ALA A 332 -34.69 -31.98 -2.92
CA ALA A 332 -33.75 -31.20 -2.11
C ALA A 332 -33.90 -29.69 -2.37
N LEU A 333 -34.03 -29.29 -3.64
CA LEU A 333 -34.27 -27.88 -4.00
C LEU A 333 -35.57 -27.33 -3.40
N GLU A 334 -36.65 -28.11 -3.46
CA GLU A 334 -37.93 -27.73 -2.87
C GLU A 334 -37.85 -27.55 -1.34
N ALA A 335 -36.99 -28.31 -0.66
CA ALA A 335 -36.75 -28.14 0.77
C ALA A 335 -36.11 -26.77 1.07
N TRP A 336 -35.07 -26.38 0.32
CA TRP A 336 -34.42 -25.07 0.44
C TRP A 336 -35.38 -23.92 0.10
N VAL A 337 -36.18 -24.05 -0.96
CA VAL A 337 -37.19 -23.06 -1.34
C VAL A 337 -38.23 -22.89 -0.24
N ARG A 338 -38.69 -23.99 0.37
CA ARG A 338 -39.65 -23.96 1.49
C ARG A 338 -39.05 -23.29 2.72
N GLU A 339 -37.80 -23.59 3.04
CA GLU A 339 -37.07 -22.99 4.16
C GLU A 339 -36.97 -21.46 3.98
N ALA A 340 -36.45 -21.01 2.83
CA ALA A 340 -36.36 -19.60 2.45
C ALA A 340 -37.72 -18.88 2.49
N THR A 341 -38.76 -19.50 1.93
CA THR A 341 -40.12 -18.94 1.93
C THR A 341 -40.68 -18.82 3.35
N THR A 342 -40.41 -19.81 4.22
CA THR A 342 -40.93 -19.80 5.60
C THR A 342 -40.29 -18.72 6.45
N GLN A 343 -39.00 -18.47 6.27
CA GLN A 343 -38.27 -17.44 7.03
C GLN A 343 -38.42 -16.02 6.46
N GLY A 344 -38.82 -15.89 5.19
CA GLY A 344 -39.07 -14.60 4.55
C GLY A 344 -37.82 -13.88 4.04
N TYR A 345 -36.67 -14.56 3.97
CA TYR A 345 -35.47 -14.05 3.29
C TYR A 345 -34.59 -15.19 2.78
N VAL A 346 -33.68 -14.89 1.85
CA VAL A 346 -32.64 -15.81 1.39
C VAL A 346 -31.50 -15.01 0.79
N ALA A 347 -30.24 -15.40 1.01
CA ALA A 347 -29.15 -14.87 0.20
C ALA A 347 -29.01 -15.68 -1.08
N VAL A 348 -28.79 -15.02 -2.21
CA VAL A 348 -28.74 -15.61 -3.54
C VAL A 348 -27.58 -15.03 -4.33
N ASP A 349 -26.90 -15.90 -5.07
CA ASP A 349 -25.86 -15.54 -6.01
C ASP A 349 -25.95 -16.44 -7.26
N THR A 350 -25.50 -15.93 -8.41
CA THR A 350 -25.51 -16.67 -9.67
C THR A 350 -24.12 -16.86 -10.24
N GLU A 351 -23.82 -18.12 -10.57
CA GLU A 351 -22.57 -18.48 -11.24
C GLU A 351 -22.76 -18.52 -12.74
N THR A 352 -21.84 -17.91 -13.48
CA THR A 352 -22.00 -17.70 -14.92
C THR A 352 -20.72 -17.85 -15.72
N THR A 353 -20.86 -17.93 -17.05
CA THR A 353 -19.74 -18.06 -17.98
C THR A 353 -19.03 -16.74 -18.34
N SER A 354 -19.48 -15.58 -17.83
CA SER A 354 -18.97 -14.27 -18.29
C SER A 354 -19.28 -13.14 -17.31
N LEU A 355 -18.37 -12.18 -17.16
CA LEU A 355 -18.61 -10.94 -16.40
C LEU A 355 -19.60 -9.98 -17.10
N ASP A 356 -19.92 -10.21 -18.38
CA ASP A 356 -20.96 -9.48 -19.11
C ASP A 356 -22.31 -10.20 -19.00
N ALA A 357 -23.22 -9.66 -18.18
CA ALA A 357 -24.55 -10.21 -17.91
C ALA A 357 -25.41 -10.41 -19.16
N GLN A 358 -25.21 -9.64 -20.23
CA GLN A 358 -25.99 -9.76 -21.46
C GLN A 358 -25.56 -10.97 -22.31
N ARG A 359 -24.33 -11.46 -22.11
CA ARG A 359 -23.73 -12.57 -22.87
C ARG A 359 -23.52 -13.83 -22.02
N ALA A 360 -23.54 -13.67 -20.70
CA ALA A 360 -23.39 -14.74 -19.73
C ALA A 360 -24.42 -15.87 -19.93
N LYS A 361 -24.02 -17.10 -19.68
CA LYS A 361 -24.96 -18.21 -19.50
C LYS A 361 -24.96 -18.58 -18.02
N LEU A 362 -26.15 -18.87 -17.50
CA LEU A 362 -26.30 -19.35 -16.13
C LEU A 362 -25.71 -20.76 -16.01
N VAL A 363 -24.83 -20.94 -15.02
CA VAL A 363 -24.14 -22.21 -14.72
C VAL A 363 -24.70 -22.84 -13.47
N GLY A 364 -24.98 -22.04 -12.43
CA GLY A 364 -25.65 -22.49 -11.23
C GLY A 364 -26.15 -21.33 -10.38
N ILE A 365 -26.87 -21.65 -9.31
CA ILE A 365 -27.42 -20.69 -8.35
C ILE A 365 -27.05 -21.19 -6.96
N SER A 366 -26.56 -20.31 -6.09
CA SER A 366 -26.38 -20.61 -4.68
C SER A 366 -27.43 -19.91 -3.83
N LEU A 367 -27.77 -20.54 -2.70
CA LEU A 367 -28.70 -20.01 -1.70
C LEU A 367 -28.08 -20.13 -0.32
N ALA A 368 -28.29 -19.14 0.56
CA ALA A 368 -28.03 -19.28 1.98
C ALA A 368 -29.25 -18.85 2.81
N THR A 369 -29.63 -19.70 3.77
CA THR A 369 -30.79 -19.46 4.63
C THR A 369 -30.38 -19.00 6.02
N ALA A 370 -29.21 -19.40 6.50
CA ALA A 370 -28.63 -18.97 7.76
C ALA A 370 -27.10 -18.92 7.66
N PRO A 371 -26.41 -18.16 8.55
CA PRO A 371 -24.96 -18.17 8.61
C PRO A 371 -24.41 -19.60 8.77
N GLY A 372 -23.55 -20.02 7.84
CA GLY A 372 -22.96 -21.36 7.77
C GLY A 372 -23.84 -22.41 7.11
N ARG A 373 -25.05 -22.07 6.67
CA ARG A 373 -25.99 -22.98 6.00
C ARG A 373 -26.34 -22.45 4.61
N ALA A 374 -25.71 -23.06 3.61
CA ALA A 374 -25.83 -22.65 2.22
C ALA A 374 -25.86 -23.87 1.28
N CYS A 375 -26.30 -23.66 0.05
CA CYS A 375 -26.26 -24.70 -0.98
C CYS A 375 -25.86 -24.16 -2.32
N TYR A 376 -25.33 -25.04 -3.17
CA TYR A 376 -25.11 -24.80 -4.58
C TYR A 376 -25.98 -25.70 -5.44
N ILE A 377 -26.63 -25.11 -6.44
CA ILE A 377 -27.53 -25.79 -7.37
C ILE A 377 -26.87 -25.73 -8.77
N PRO A 378 -26.18 -26.80 -9.21
CA PRO A 378 -25.61 -26.86 -10.55
C PRO A 378 -26.72 -26.99 -11.59
N LEU A 379 -26.59 -26.26 -12.71
CA LEU A 379 -27.60 -26.22 -13.79
C LEU A 379 -27.02 -26.45 -15.19
N ALA A 380 -25.74 -26.11 -15.42
CA ALA A 380 -25.11 -26.25 -16.73
C ALA A 380 -23.61 -26.56 -16.68
N HIS A 381 -23.14 -27.28 -15.65
CA HIS A 381 -21.78 -27.80 -15.64
C HIS A 381 -21.56 -28.80 -16.77
N ARG A 382 -20.31 -28.87 -17.24
CA ARG A 382 -19.83 -29.76 -18.29
C ARG A 382 -18.62 -30.53 -17.79
N ALA A 383 -18.39 -31.70 -18.39
CA ALA A 383 -17.14 -32.42 -18.18
C ALA A 383 -15.96 -31.55 -18.67
N PRO A 384 -14.80 -31.56 -17.97
CA PRO A 384 -13.60 -30.91 -18.46
C PRO A 384 -13.23 -31.47 -19.83
N GLY A 385 -13.24 -30.65 -20.88
CA GLY A 385 -12.89 -31.08 -22.24
C GLY A 385 -11.37 -31.27 -22.41
N PRO A 386 -10.89 -32.23 -23.22
CA PRO A 386 -9.48 -32.27 -23.59
C PRO A 386 -9.10 -31.01 -24.37
N LYS A 387 -8.04 -30.31 -23.91
CA LYS A 387 -7.52 -29.09 -24.58
C LYS A 387 -7.05 -29.43 -26.01
N GLY A 388 -7.79 -28.99 -27.03
CA GLY A 388 -7.29 -28.87 -28.41
C GLY A 388 -7.92 -29.76 -29.49
N GLU A 389 -8.96 -30.55 -29.21
CA GLU A 389 -9.71 -31.27 -30.26
C GLU A 389 -11.06 -30.61 -30.55
N LEU A 390 -11.41 -30.55 -31.85
CA LEU A 390 -12.72 -30.13 -32.32
C LEU A 390 -13.78 -31.10 -31.78
N ASP A 391 -14.76 -30.54 -31.06
CA ASP A 391 -15.89 -31.24 -30.45
C ASP A 391 -16.74 -31.94 -31.53
N LEU A 392 -16.38 -33.19 -31.82
CA LEU A 392 -17.12 -34.11 -32.68
C LEU A 392 -17.98 -35.01 -31.78
N GLY A 393 -19.05 -34.41 -31.27
CA GLY A 393 -20.27 -35.00 -30.75
C GLY A 393 -20.25 -36.49 -30.38
N ASP A 394 -19.94 -36.78 -29.12
CA ASP A 394 -20.65 -37.79 -28.31
C ASP A 394 -20.36 -37.57 -26.80
N THR A 395 -20.68 -36.38 -26.28
CA THR A 395 -20.40 -35.95 -24.89
C THR A 395 -21.47 -36.36 -23.86
N ALA A 396 -22.38 -37.27 -24.22
CA ALA A 396 -23.50 -37.64 -23.34
C ALA A 396 -23.10 -38.57 -22.17
N LYS A 397 -21.90 -39.14 -22.14
CA LYS A 397 -21.51 -40.16 -21.15
C LYS A 397 -20.90 -39.64 -19.85
N ASP A 398 -20.41 -38.40 -19.81
CA ASP A 398 -19.68 -37.84 -18.65
C ASP A 398 -20.30 -36.54 -18.12
N MET A 399 -21.57 -36.27 -18.40
CA MET A 399 -22.26 -35.09 -17.87
C MET A 399 -22.41 -35.17 -16.35
N PRO A 400 -22.02 -34.13 -15.59
CA PRO A 400 -22.24 -34.08 -14.14
C PRO A 400 -23.72 -34.22 -13.79
N GLU A 401 -24.03 -34.89 -12.68
CA GLU A 401 -25.39 -34.99 -12.18
C GLU A 401 -25.87 -33.59 -11.74
N GLN A 402 -26.96 -33.11 -12.34
CA GLN A 402 -27.50 -31.78 -12.09
C GLN A 402 -28.98 -31.72 -12.44
N ILE A 403 -29.71 -30.78 -11.81
CA ILE A 403 -31.14 -30.62 -12.03
C ILE A 403 -31.36 -30.06 -13.45
N PRO A 404 -32.35 -30.55 -14.21
CA PRO A 404 -32.71 -29.92 -15.48
C PRO A 404 -33.04 -28.44 -15.28
N MET A 405 -32.30 -27.56 -15.97
CA MET A 405 -32.35 -26.11 -15.76
C MET A 405 -33.77 -25.54 -15.69
N GLN A 406 -34.64 -25.91 -16.62
CA GLN A 406 -36.02 -25.40 -16.64
C GLN A 406 -36.80 -25.80 -15.37
N ALA A 407 -36.63 -27.04 -14.90
CA ALA A 407 -37.32 -27.53 -13.70
C ALA A 407 -36.82 -26.82 -12.43
N ALA A 408 -35.50 -26.59 -12.33
CA ALA A 408 -34.93 -25.81 -11.22
C ALA A 408 -35.44 -24.36 -11.22
N LEU A 409 -35.45 -23.71 -12.39
CA LEU A 409 -35.95 -22.34 -12.53
C LEU A 409 -37.45 -22.23 -12.24
N ASP A 410 -38.27 -23.20 -12.65
CA ASP A 410 -39.70 -23.21 -12.34
C ASP A 410 -39.96 -23.45 -10.83
N CYS A 411 -39.08 -24.19 -10.14
CA CYS A 411 -39.12 -24.36 -8.69
C CYS A 411 -38.70 -23.08 -7.93
N LEU A 412 -37.66 -22.39 -8.40
CA LEU A 412 -37.10 -21.18 -7.77
C LEU A 412 -37.95 -19.93 -8.04
N ARG A 413 -38.54 -19.80 -9.24
CA ARG A 413 -39.24 -18.58 -9.70
C ARG A 413 -40.26 -18.05 -8.68
N PRO A 414 -41.17 -18.87 -8.12
CA PRO A 414 -42.17 -18.35 -7.17
C PRO A 414 -41.54 -17.62 -5.99
N MET A 415 -40.46 -18.16 -5.40
CA MET A 415 -39.77 -17.56 -4.25
C MET A 415 -38.94 -16.33 -4.65
N LEU A 416 -38.24 -16.40 -5.79
CA LEU A 416 -37.42 -15.29 -6.28
C LEU A 416 -38.24 -14.05 -6.67
N GLU A 417 -39.51 -14.22 -7.05
CA GLU A 417 -40.44 -13.15 -7.39
C GLU A 417 -41.39 -12.76 -6.22
N ASP A 418 -41.43 -13.55 -5.14
CA ASP A 418 -42.34 -13.32 -4.01
C ASP A 418 -41.97 -12.04 -3.26
N THR A 419 -42.95 -11.15 -3.06
CA THR A 419 -42.75 -9.89 -2.34
C THR A 419 -42.59 -10.03 -0.83
N SER A 420 -42.93 -11.20 -0.28
CA SER A 420 -42.77 -11.53 1.13
C SER A 420 -41.41 -12.14 1.46
N VAL A 421 -40.61 -12.52 0.46
CA VAL A 421 -39.28 -13.08 0.64
C VAL A 421 -38.22 -12.05 0.20
N LEU A 422 -37.37 -11.60 1.11
CA LEU A 422 -36.27 -10.69 0.79
C LEU A 422 -35.09 -11.46 0.17
N LYS A 423 -34.68 -11.10 -1.04
CA LYS A 423 -33.48 -11.66 -1.68
C LYS A 423 -32.26 -10.81 -1.33
N ILE A 424 -31.25 -11.39 -0.72
CA ILE A 424 -30.03 -10.70 -0.31
C ILE A 424 -28.91 -11.13 -1.26
N GLY A 425 -28.10 -10.22 -1.77
CA GLY A 425 -26.93 -10.61 -2.57
C GLY A 425 -25.91 -9.50 -2.66
N GLN A 426 -24.82 -9.77 -3.35
CA GLN A 426 -23.70 -8.85 -3.53
C GLN A 426 -23.63 -8.49 -5.02
N ASN A 427 -23.77 -7.21 -5.37
CA ASN A 427 -23.82 -6.78 -6.78
C ASN A 427 -25.00 -7.38 -7.58
N LEU A 428 -26.16 -7.43 -6.94
CA LEU A 428 -27.36 -8.13 -7.41
C LEU A 428 -27.91 -7.63 -8.75
N LYS A 429 -27.57 -6.41 -9.16
CA LYS A 429 -27.92 -5.87 -10.49
C LYS A 429 -27.47 -6.83 -11.61
N TYR A 430 -26.30 -7.44 -11.44
CA TYR A 430 -25.78 -8.44 -12.37
C TYR A 430 -26.70 -9.67 -12.44
N ASP A 431 -27.00 -10.28 -11.30
CA ASP A 431 -27.86 -11.46 -11.17
C ASP A 431 -29.27 -11.21 -11.72
N MET A 432 -29.84 -10.04 -11.40
CA MET A 432 -31.13 -9.60 -11.93
C MET A 432 -31.14 -9.58 -13.47
N ALA A 433 -30.08 -9.07 -14.10
CA ALA A 433 -29.97 -9.02 -15.56
C ALA A 433 -29.81 -10.42 -16.17
N VAL A 434 -29.07 -11.32 -15.51
CA VAL A 434 -28.93 -12.71 -15.95
C VAL A 434 -30.26 -13.45 -15.83
N LEU A 435 -30.89 -13.45 -14.65
CA LEU A 435 -32.14 -14.15 -14.36
C LEU A 435 -33.32 -13.64 -15.21
N GLN A 436 -33.35 -12.35 -15.54
CA GLN A 436 -34.37 -11.79 -16.43
C GLN A 436 -34.37 -12.46 -17.82
N ARG A 437 -33.19 -12.85 -18.33
CA ARG A 437 -33.08 -13.57 -19.61
C ARG A 437 -33.62 -15.00 -19.54
N TYR A 438 -33.76 -15.54 -18.34
CA TYR A 438 -34.40 -16.82 -18.04
C TYR A 438 -35.86 -16.65 -17.56
N GLY A 439 -36.43 -15.45 -17.70
CA GLY A 439 -37.83 -15.17 -17.39
C GLY A 439 -38.14 -15.07 -15.90
N ILE A 440 -37.15 -14.73 -15.07
CA ILE A 440 -37.31 -14.52 -13.63
C ILE A 440 -37.09 -13.04 -13.29
N SER A 441 -38.06 -12.41 -12.63
CA SER A 441 -38.01 -11.02 -12.18
C SER A 441 -37.70 -10.93 -10.70
N LEU A 442 -36.42 -11.03 -10.34
CA LEU A 442 -35.98 -11.05 -8.95
C LEU A 442 -36.38 -9.77 -8.19
N GLY A 443 -37.04 -9.93 -7.03
CA GLY A 443 -37.32 -8.84 -6.09
C GLY A 443 -38.35 -9.22 -5.03
N PRO A 444 -38.47 -8.46 -3.91
CA PRO A 444 -37.64 -7.37 -3.42
C PRO A 444 -36.27 -7.86 -2.95
N PHE A 445 -35.29 -6.96 -2.89
CA PHE A 445 -33.91 -7.36 -2.61
C PHE A 445 -33.15 -6.42 -1.69
N ASP A 446 -32.08 -6.89 -1.07
CA ASP A 446 -31.02 -6.06 -0.49
C ASP A 446 -29.68 -6.39 -1.14
N ASP A 447 -28.82 -5.38 -1.29
CA ASP A 447 -27.50 -5.52 -1.92
C ASP A 447 -26.39 -5.09 -0.95
N THR A 448 -25.52 -6.03 -0.57
CA THR A 448 -24.44 -5.80 0.41
C THR A 448 -23.33 -4.88 -0.10
N MET A 449 -23.09 -4.84 -1.42
CA MET A 449 -22.18 -3.88 -2.04
C MET A 449 -22.73 -2.47 -1.90
N LEU A 450 -24.03 -2.27 -2.18
CA LEU A 450 -24.69 -0.97 -2.03
C LEU A 450 -24.84 -0.55 -0.57
N LEU A 451 -25.11 -1.50 0.34
CA LEU A 451 -25.10 -1.24 1.78
C LEU A 451 -23.75 -0.71 2.23
N SER A 452 -22.66 -1.36 1.84
CA SER A 452 -21.30 -0.90 2.15
C SER A 452 -20.99 0.45 1.50
N TYR A 453 -21.38 0.66 0.23
CA TYR A 453 -21.17 1.93 -0.46
C TYR A 453 -21.80 3.10 0.29
N VAL A 454 -23.08 2.97 0.66
CA VAL A 454 -23.80 4.03 1.38
C VAL A 454 -23.18 4.34 2.74
N LEU A 455 -22.63 3.35 3.43
CA LEU A 455 -22.02 3.51 4.75
C LEU A 455 -20.60 4.08 4.68
N ASP A 456 -19.79 3.61 3.73
CA ASP A 456 -18.33 3.74 3.78
C ASP A 456 -17.72 4.27 2.45
N ALA A 457 -18.50 4.91 1.58
CA ALA A 457 -18.03 5.48 0.31
C ALA A 457 -16.78 6.37 0.48
N GLY A 458 -15.79 6.15 -0.38
CA GLY A 458 -14.54 6.93 -0.40
C GLY A 458 -13.53 6.58 0.69
N ARG A 459 -13.88 5.69 1.63
CA ARG A 459 -12.96 5.18 2.66
C ARG A 459 -12.32 3.87 2.25
N ASN A 460 -13.09 2.99 1.61
CA ASN A 460 -12.72 1.60 1.35
C ASN A 460 -13.28 1.13 0.00
N ASN A 461 -12.85 -0.04 -0.46
CA ASN A 461 -13.47 -0.72 -1.59
C ASN A 461 -14.56 -1.72 -1.10
N HIS A 462 -15.51 -2.00 -1.98
CA HIS A 462 -16.80 -2.63 -1.66
C HIS A 462 -16.92 -4.05 -2.23
N GLY A 463 -15.82 -4.65 -2.69
CA GLY A 463 -15.79 -6.04 -3.14
C GLY A 463 -15.93 -7.03 -1.98
N MET A 464 -16.55 -8.19 -2.23
CA MET A 464 -16.87 -9.23 -1.24
C MET A 464 -15.67 -9.56 -0.34
N ASP A 465 -14.53 -9.88 -0.95
CA ASP A 465 -13.29 -10.26 -0.28
C ASP A 465 -12.85 -9.28 0.81
N GLU A 466 -12.90 -7.99 0.50
CA GLU A 466 -12.47 -6.92 1.40
C GLU A 466 -13.51 -6.68 2.49
N LEU A 467 -14.80 -6.83 2.16
CA LEU A 467 -15.88 -6.71 3.12
C LEU A 467 -15.87 -7.89 4.11
N ALA A 468 -15.65 -9.11 3.64
CA ALA A 468 -15.55 -10.32 4.45
C ALA A 468 -14.41 -10.21 5.47
N ASP A 469 -13.21 -9.79 5.03
CA ASP A 469 -12.07 -9.59 5.93
C ASP A 469 -12.36 -8.48 6.95
N ARG A 470 -12.83 -7.32 6.48
CA ARG A 470 -13.04 -6.15 7.35
C ARG A 470 -14.14 -6.35 8.39
N HIS A 471 -15.29 -6.86 7.95
CA HIS A 471 -16.50 -6.89 8.76
C HIS A 471 -16.71 -8.23 9.47
N LEU A 472 -16.17 -9.32 8.93
CA LEU A 472 -16.36 -10.67 9.46
C LEU A 472 -15.03 -11.30 9.95
N GLY A 473 -13.87 -10.75 9.59
CA GLY A 473 -12.57 -11.37 9.86
C GLY A 473 -12.37 -12.67 9.08
N MET A 474 -13.04 -12.83 7.94
CA MET A 474 -13.05 -14.06 7.15
C MET A 474 -12.32 -13.88 5.83
N GLN A 475 -11.50 -14.86 5.47
CA GLN A 475 -10.89 -14.94 4.14
C GLN A 475 -11.79 -15.79 3.23
N THR A 476 -12.11 -15.25 2.06
CA THR A 476 -12.93 -15.92 1.03
C THR A 476 -12.08 -16.75 0.08
N ILE A 477 -12.65 -17.83 -0.45
CA ILE A 477 -12.11 -18.57 -1.59
C ILE A 477 -12.07 -17.62 -2.79
N LYS A 478 -10.92 -17.51 -3.46
CA LYS A 478 -10.79 -16.60 -4.60
C LYS A 478 -11.21 -17.30 -5.88
N PHE A 479 -11.97 -16.60 -6.73
CA PHE A 479 -12.35 -17.07 -8.06
C PHE A 479 -11.15 -17.64 -8.86
N LYS A 480 -10.01 -16.94 -8.84
CA LYS A 480 -8.77 -17.35 -9.53
C LYS A 480 -8.19 -18.69 -9.04
N ASP A 481 -8.51 -19.10 -7.83
CA ASP A 481 -8.04 -20.35 -7.22
C ASP A 481 -8.97 -21.52 -7.63
N VAL A 482 -10.21 -21.19 -8.02
CA VAL A 482 -11.20 -22.13 -8.57
C VAL A 482 -11.01 -22.35 -10.07
N VAL A 483 -10.87 -21.27 -10.85
CA VAL A 483 -10.82 -21.35 -12.32
C VAL A 483 -9.41 -21.28 -12.92
N GLY A 484 -8.37 -21.06 -12.10
CA GLY A 484 -7.00 -20.85 -12.56
C GLY A 484 -6.73 -19.46 -13.14
N LYS A 485 -5.62 -19.30 -13.88
CA LYS A 485 -5.14 -18.00 -14.38
C LYS A 485 -4.60 -18.07 -15.82
N GLY A 486 -4.72 -16.95 -16.54
CA GLY A 486 -4.06 -16.76 -17.83
C GLY A 486 -4.64 -17.65 -18.93
N LYS A 487 -3.76 -18.22 -19.77
CA LYS A 487 -4.19 -19.09 -20.88
C LYS A 487 -4.79 -20.42 -20.44
N ASP A 488 -4.55 -20.82 -19.19
CA ASP A 488 -5.03 -22.06 -18.62
C ASP A 488 -6.30 -21.87 -17.78
N GLN A 489 -6.83 -20.64 -17.70
CA GLN A 489 -8.08 -20.36 -17.02
C GLN A 489 -9.26 -21.04 -17.72
N ILE A 490 -10.05 -21.79 -16.95
CA ILE A 490 -11.25 -22.49 -17.42
C ILE A 490 -12.52 -21.66 -17.18
N GLY A 491 -13.63 -22.04 -17.81
CA GLY A 491 -14.94 -21.51 -17.45
C GLY A 491 -15.44 -22.07 -16.12
N PHE A 492 -16.30 -21.34 -15.42
CA PHE A 492 -16.93 -21.86 -14.19
C PHE A 492 -17.79 -23.11 -14.48
N ASP A 493 -18.33 -23.22 -15.71
CA ASP A 493 -19.03 -24.42 -16.20
C ASP A 493 -18.15 -25.66 -16.32
N GLU A 494 -16.83 -25.55 -16.21
CA GLU A 494 -15.88 -26.67 -16.27
C GLU A 494 -15.28 -27.01 -14.89
N VAL A 495 -15.66 -26.28 -13.84
CA VAL A 495 -15.20 -26.52 -12.47
C VAL A 495 -15.87 -27.78 -11.90
N ALA A 496 -15.10 -28.58 -11.15
CA ALA A 496 -15.62 -29.75 -10.45
C ALA A 496 -16.70 -29.36 -9.43
N LEU A 497 -17.78 -30.13 -9.35
CA LEU A 497 -18.99 -29.74 -8.59
C LEU A 497 -18.71 -29.52 -7.11
N GLU A 498 -17.81 -30.29 -6.49
CA GLU A 498 -17.46 -30.15 -5.08
C GLU A 498 -16.76 -28.79 -4.83
N VAL A 499 -15.82 -28.42 -5.71
CA VAL A 499 -15.10 -27.14 -5.62
C VAL A 499 -16.04 -25.97 -5.94
N ALA A 500 -16.91 -26.13 -6.94
CA ALA A 500 -17.93 -25.15 -7.28
C ALA A 500 -18.92 -24.94 -6.11
N CYS A 501 -19.29 -26.03 -5.43
CA CYS A 501 -20.17 -25.98 -4.27
C CYS A 501 -19.54 -25.18 -3.13
N ASP A 502 -18.30 -25.50 -2.74
CA ASP A 502 -17.63 -24.80 -1.66
C ASP A 502 -17.48 -23.30 -1.94
N TYR A 503 -17.11 -22.94 -3.17
CA TYR A 503 -16.99 -21.54 -3.59
C TYR A 503 -18.34 -20.81 -3.60
N ALA A 504 -19.31 -21.31 -4.36
CA ALA A 504 -20.57 -20.60 -4.59
C ALA A 504 -21.46 -20.58 -3.34
N ALA A 505 -21.43 -21.64 -2.52
CA ALA A 505 -22.14 -21.66 -1.25
C ALA A 505 -21.49 -20.72 -0.21
N GLU A 506 -20.16 -20.58 -0.21
CA GLU A 506 -19.46 -19.60 0.61
C GLU A 506 -19.83 -18.17 0.23
N ASP A 507 -19.87 -17.84 -1.07
CA ASP A 507 -20.26 -16.50 -1.52
C ASP A 507 -21.67 -16.13 -1.04
N ALA A 508 -22.64 -17.06 -1.11
CA ALA A 508 -23.98 -16.84 -0.56
C ALA A 508 -24.00 -16.71 0.97
N ASP A 509 -23.24 -17.52 1.71
CA ASP A 509 -23.13 -17.44 3.18
C ASP A 509 -22.52 -16.10 3.62
N ILE A 510 -21.38 -15.74 3.04
CA ILE A 510 -20.69 -14.48 3.34
C ILE A 510 -21.60 -13.30 3.04
N THR A 511 -22.33 -13.34 1.92
CA THR A 511 -23.30 -12.29 1.60
C THR A 511 -24.35 -12.14 2.70
N LEU A 512 -24.93 -13.24 3.19
CA LEU A 512 -25.91 -13.19 4.28
C LEU A 512 -25.31 -12.60 5.56
N ARG A 513 -24.08 -13.01 5.92
CA ARG A 513 -23.37 -12.50 7.09
C ARG A 513 -23.06 -10.99 6.96
N LEU A 514 -22.64 -10.56 5.78
CA LEU A 514 -22.40 -9.15 5.47
C LEU A 514 -23.67 -8.32 5.59
N HIS A 515 -24.81 -8.83 5.12
CA HIS A 515 -26.09 -8.15 5.30
C HIS A 515 -26.43 -7.98 6.78
N GLN A 516 -26.27 -9.04 7.58
CA GLN A 516 -26.51 -9.00 9.03
C GLN A 516 -25.59 -8.01 9.75
N ALA A 517 -24.35 -7.82 9.26
CA ALA A 517 -23.41 -6.86 9.82
C ALA A 517 -23.68 -5.40 9.37
N LEU A 518 -24.03 -5.20 8.09
CA LEU A 518 -24.14 -3.88 7.48
C LEU A 518 -25.53 -3.27 7.60
N LYS A 519 -26.61 -4.05 7.43
CA LYS A 519 -27.98 -3.53 7.42
C LYS A 519 -28.36 -2.78 8.72
N PRO A 520 -28.01 -3.26 9.93
CA PRO A 520 -28.34 -2.54 11.16
C PRO A 520 -27.66 -1.17 11.27
N ARG A 521 -26.48 -1.00 10.65
CA ARG A 521 -25.71 0.25 10.69
C ARG A 521 -26.44 1.40 10.00
N LEU A 522 -27.28 1.13 9.00
CA LEU A 522 -28.03 2.17 8.28
C LEU A 522 -28.84 3.07 9.22
N ALA A 523 -29.43 2.49 10.27
CA ALA A 523 -30.22 3.24 11.23
C ALA A 523 -29.34 4.07 12.18
N SER A 524 -28.29 3.46 12.74
CA SER A 524 -27.36 4.14 13.65
C SER A 524 -26.60 5.28 12.98
N GLU A 525 -26.24 5.11 11.71
CA GLU A 525 -25.47 6.08 10.93
C GLU A 525 -26.35 7.02 10.10
N ARG A 526 -27.69 6.95 10.26
CA ARG A 526 -28.69 7.80 9.59
C ARG A 526 -28.63 7.73 8.05
N MET A 527 -28.24 6.58 7.52
CA MET A 527 -28.10 6.32 6.09
C MET A 527 -29.27 5.56 5.46
N ALA A 528 -30.28 5.18 6.26
CA ALA A 528 -31.43 4.41 5.79
C ALA A 528 -32.15 5.03 4.57
N PHE A 529 -32.33 6.36 4.53
CA PHE A 529 -32.96 7.02 3.38
C PHE A 529 -32.14 6.87 2.10
N MET A 530 -30.82 7.04 2.18
CA MET A 530 -29.95 6.95 1.01
C MET A 530 -30.02 5.55 0.40
N TYR A 531 -29.92 4.53 1.24
CA TYR A 531 -30.01 3.15 0.76
C TYR A 531 -31.42 2.79 0.23
N GLU A 532 -32.48 3.02 1.03
CA GLU A 532 -33.83 2.53 0.69
C GLU A 532 -34.52 3.34 -0.42
N ALA A 533 -34.29 4.66 -0.47
CA ALA A 533 -35.02 5.54 -1.38
C ALA A 533 -34.22 5.92 -2.64
N VAL A 534 -32.89 5.74 -2.64
CA VAL A 534 -32.03 6.15 -3.76
C VAL A 534 -31.34 4.94 -4.39
N GLU A 535 -30.44 4.27 -3.66
CA GLU A 535 -29.58 3.24 -4.26
C GLU A 535 -30.35 1.95 -4.62
N ARG A 536 -31.13 1.43 -3.67
CA ARG A 536 -31.91 0.20 -3.86
C ARG A 536 -32.89 0.28 -5.04
N PRO A 537 -33.73 1.31 -5.22
CA PRO A 537 -34.63 1.38 -6.39
C PRO A 537 -33.90 1.69 -7.71
N LEU A 538 -32.66 2.19 -7.68
CA LEU A 538 -31.91 2.51 -8.89
C LEU A 538 -31.37 1.27 -9.61
N ALA A 539 -30.94 0.24 -8.88
CA ALA A 539 -30.38 -0.99 -9.48
C ALA A 539 -31.30 -1.65 -10.53
N PRO A 540 -32.61 -1.91 -10.30
CA PRO A 540 -33.49 -2.49 -11.32
C PRO A 540 -33.69 -1.57 -12.54
N VAL A 541 -33.62 -0.25 -12.36
CA VAL A 541 -33.71 0.72 -13.47
C VAL A 541 -32.48 0.57 -14.37
N LEU A 542 -31.29 0.53 -13.77
CA LEU A 542 -30.04 0.34 -14.50
C LEU A 542 -29.98 -1.01 -15.21
N ALA A 543 -30.37 -2.10 -14.53
CA ALA A 543 -30.45 -3.43 -15.15
C ALA A 543 -31.35 -3.43 -16.39
N LYS A 544 -32.51 -2.76 -16.32
CA LYS A 544 -33.44 -2.64 -17.45
C LYS A 544 -32.87 -1.78 -18.59
N MET A 545 -32.19 -0.68 -18.27
CA MET A 545 -31.52 0.16 -19.27
C MET A 545 -30.44 -0.63 -20.02
N GLU A 546 -29.62 -1.38 -19.28
CA GLU A 546 -28.55 -2.23 -19.83
C GLU A 546 -29.12 -3.35 -20.70
N ALA A 547 -30.21 -4.01 -20.27
CA ALA A 547 -30.88 -5.05 -21.05
C ALA A 547 -31.54 -4.51 -22.33
N THR A 548 -32.02 -3.26 -22.31
CA THR A 548 -32.62 -2.62 -23.49
C THR A 548 -31.55 -2.19 -24.50
N GLY A 549 -30.43 -1.65 -24.00
CA GLY A 549 -29.36 -1.12 -24.82
C GLY A 549 -29.76 0.14 -25.62
N VAL A 550 -28.89 0.52 -26.55
CA VAL A 550 -29.10 1.68 -27.45
C VAL A 550 -28.98 1.21 -28.89
N LEU A 551 -29.90 1.65 -29.76
CA LEU A 551 -29.83 1.37 -31.19
C LEU A 551 -28.76 2.25 -31.85
N ILE A 552 -27.88 1.63 -32.63
CA ILE A 552 -26.77 2.30 -33.30
C ILE A 552 -26.83 2.06 -34.81
N ASP A 553 -26.60 3.12 -35.60
CA ASP A 553 -26.41 3.02 -37.04
C ASP A 553 -24.96 2.58 -37.36
N LYS A 554 -24.82 1.32 -37.75
CA LYS A 554 -23.53 0.71 -38.13
C LYS A 554 -22.91 1.37 -39.37
N GLY A 555 -23.72 1.88 -40.29
CA GLY A 555 -23.26 2.55 -41.51
C GLY A 555 -22.61 3.89 -41.19
N VAL A 556 -23.21 4.67 -40.29
CA VAL A 556 -22.62 5.93 -39.80
C VAL A 556 -21.31 5.66 -39.06
N LEU A 557 -21.27 4.67 -38.17
CA LEU A 557 -20.02 4.32 -37.46
C LEU A 557 -18.91 3.85 -38.42
N ALA A 558 -19.25 3.04 -39.43
CA ALA A 558 -18.29 2.64 -40.45
C ALA A 558 -17.80 3.84 -41.27
N GLY A 559 -18.68 4.79 -41.58
CA GLY A 559 -18.33 6.06 -42.23
C GLY A 559 -17.34 6.88 -41.40
N LEU A 560 -17.61 7.06 -40.11
CA LEU A 560 -16.71 7.76 -39.17
C LEU A 560 -15.36 7.04 -39.05
N SER A 561 -15.35 5.71 -38.95
CA SER A 561 -14.11 4.93 -38.91
C SER A 561 -13.27 5.12 -40.17
N LYS A 562 -13.90 5.20 -41.35
CA LYS A 562 -13.20 5.47 -42.61
C LYS A 562 -12.65 6.90 -42.67
N ASP A 563 -13.44 7.89 -42.23
CA ASP A 563 -12.99 9.29 -42.17
C ASP A 563 -11.80 9.47 -41.23
N PHE A 564 -11.90 8.96 -39.99
CA PHE A 564 -10.81 9.04 -39.02
C PHE A 564 -9.58 8.28 -39.50
N GLY A 565 -9.74 7.10 -40.11
CA GLY A 565 -8.62 6.35 -40.69
C GLY A 565 -7.92 7.13 -41.80
N ALA A 566 -8.66 7.77 -42.71
CA ALA A 566 -8.07 8.60 -43.77
C ALA A 566 -7.31 9.81 -43.19
N ARG A 567 -7.90 10.49 -42.20
CA ARG A 567 -7.28 11.63 -41.53
C ARG A 567 -6.02 11.23 -40.75
N MET A 568 -6.01 10.08 -40.09
CA MET A 568 -4.82 9.56 -39.41
C MET A 568 -3.66 9.37 -40.37
N VAL A 569 -3.91 8.78 -41.55
CA VAL A 569 -2.86 8.59 -42.57
C VAL A 569 -2.35 9.94 -43.08
N THR A 570 -3.23 10.90 -43.35
CA THR A 570 -2.81 12.25 -43.77
C THR A 570 -1.94 12.92 -42.69
N LEU A 571 -2.39 12.89 -41.43
CA LEU A 571 -1.65 13.48 -40.31
C LEU A 571 -0.31 12.78 -40.07
N GLU A 572 -0.25 11.46 -40.20
CA GLU A 572 1.00 10.70 -40.04
C GLU A 572 2.04 11.12 -41.10
N VAL A 573 1.61 11.26 -42.36
CA VAL A 573 2.49 11.76 -43.44
C VAL A 573 2.95 13.19 -43.15
N ASP A 574 2.05 14.07 -42.70
CA ASP A 574 2.41 15.45 -42.38
C ASP A 574 3.39 15.52 -41.20
N ILE A 575 3.19 14.70 -40.16
CA ILE A 575 4.10 14.59 -39.00
C ILE A 575 5.48 14.10 -39.43
N GLN A 576 5.56 13.02 -40.20
CA GLN A 576 6.83 12.46 -40.68
C GLN A 576 7.56 13.46 -41.58
N LYS A 577 6.83 14.23 -42.40
CA LYS A 577 7.41 15.30 -43.22
C LYS A 577 7.96 16.45 -42.38
N LEU A 578 7.27 16.86 -41.32
CA LEU A 578 7.75 17.89 -40.39
C LEU A 578 8.96 17.42 -39.57
N ALA A 579 8.99 16.14 -39.18
CA ALA A 579 10.10 15.51 -38.47
C ALA A 579 11.33 15.25 -39.36
N GLY A 580 11.16 15.27 -40.69
CA GLY A 580 12.25 15.05 -41.64
C GLY A 580 12.65 13.58 -41.83
N ARG A 581 11.96 12.63 -41.20
CA ARG A 581 12.16 11.18 -41.36
C ARG A 581 10.88 10.39 -41.05
N GLU A 582 10.78 9.18 -41.61
CA GLU A 582 9.73 8.24 -41.25
C GLU A 582 10.01 7.61 -39.87
N PHE A 583 8.95 7.49 -39.06
CA PHE A 583 8.97 6.82 -37.76
C PHE A 583 7.54 6.42 -37.36
N ASN A 584 7.43 5.56 -36.35
CA ASN A 584 6.13 5.17 -35.81
C ASN A 584 5.62 6.23 -34.83
N VAL A 585 4.62 7.01 -35.26
CA VAL A 585 4.00 8.09 -34.46
C VAL A 585 3.34 7.54 -33.18
N GLY A 586 2.90 6.28 -33.19
CA GLY A 586 2.33 5.61 -32.02
C GLY A 586 3.35 5.12 -30.99
N SER A 587 4.66 5.33 -31.22
CA SER A 587 5.72 4.95 -30.28
C SER A 587 6.14 6.16 -29.44
N PRO A 588 5.76 6.24 -28.15
CA PRO A 588 6.12 7.35 -27.26
C PRO A 588 7.63 7.60 -27.21
N LYS A 589 8.42 6.52 -27.28
CA LYS A 589 9.89 6.61 -27.28
C LYS A 589 10.41 7.34 -28.51
N GLN A 590 10.01 6.91 -29.71
CA GLN A 590 10.47 7.53 -30.96
C GLN A 590 9.97 8.97 -31.09
N LEU A 591 8.71 9.20 -30.70
CA LEU A 591 8.11 10.53 -30.69
C LEU A 591 8.87 11.47 -29.74
N GLY A 592 9.20 11.01 -28.54
CA GLY A 592 9.95 11.78 -27.55
C GLY A 592 11.38 12.13 -28.00
N GLU A 593 12.10 11.19 -28.59
CA GLU A 593 13.43 11.43 -29.18
C GLU A 593 13.36 12.53 -30.26
N ILE A 594 12.38 12.47 -31.15
CA ILE A 594 12.22 13.46 -32.22
C ILE A 594 11.86 14.83 -31.65
N LEU A 595 10.87 14.92 -30.76
CA LEU A 595 10.39 16.21 -30.24
C LEU A 595 11.43 16.92 -29.36
N PHE A 596 12.10 16.19 -28.47
CA PHE A 596 12.90 16.79 -27.41
C PHE A 596 14.41 16.71 -27.65
N ASP A 597 14.90 15.64 -28.29
CA ASP A 597 16.33 15.52 -28.60
C ASP A 597 16.64 16.15 -29.98
N GLU A 598 15.90 15.76 -31.03
CA GLU A 598 16.17 16.25 -32.40
C GLU A 598 15.64 17.68 -32.64
N MET A 599 14.37 17.93 -32.33
CA MET A 599 13.72 19.23 -32.54
C MET A 599 13.95 20.21 -31.39
N SER A 600 14.51 19.75 -30.26
CA SER A 600 14.86 20.57 -29.09
C SER A 600 13.68 21.40 -28.54
N LEU A 601 12.46 20.86 -28.61
CA LEU A 601 11.28 21.53 -28.06
C LEU A 601 11.32 21.52 -26.52
N SER A 602 10.87 22.60 -25.89
CA SER A 602 10.82 22.71 -24.42
C SER A 602 9.56 22.05 -23.85
N GLY A 603 9.65 21.42 -22.68
CA GLY A 603 8.49 20.90 -21.94
C GLY A 603 8.56 19.40 -21.60
N GLY A 604 9.39 18.64 -22.33
CA GLY A 604 9.57 17.21 -22.10
C GLY A 604 10.14 16.91 -20.72
N LYS A 605 9.58 15.90 -20.04
CA LYS A 605 10.13 15.32 -18.80
C LYS A 605 10.55 13.89 -19.05
N LYS A 606 11.72 13.48 -18.58
CA LYS A 606 12.15 12.08 -18.64
C LYS A 606 11.54 11.29 -17.49
N GLY A 607 10.97 10.13 -17.81
CA GLY A 607 10.48 9.14 -16.84
C GLY A 607 11.63 8.40 -16.16
N LYS A 608 11.28 7.53 -15.21
CA LYS A 608 12.24 6.73 -14.41
C LYS A 608 13.15 5.83 -15.25
N ASN A 609 12.71 5.46 -16.46
CA ASN A 609 13.44 4.65 -17.43
C ASN A 609 14.28 5.48 -18.42
N GLY A 610 14.37 6.81 -18.22
CA GLY A 610 15.12 7.72 -19.09
C GLY A 610 14.44 8.08 -20.41
N ALA A 611 13.26 7.52 -20.71
CA ALA A 611 12.47 7.89 -21.89
C ALA A 611 11.71 9.21 -21.66
N TRP A 612 11.54 10.01 -22.70
CA TRP A 612 10.71 11.21 -22.65
C TRP A 612 9.23 10.87 -22.49
N GLY A 613 8.53 11.61 -21.63
CA GLY A 613 7.07 11.59 -21.55
C GLY A 613 6.45 12.40 -22.68
N THR A 614 5.46 11.80 -23.35
CA THR A 614 4.73 12.42 -24.47
C THR A 614 3.22 12.40 -24.19
N ASP A 615 2.83 12.60 -22.93
CA ASP A 615 1.43 12.67 -22.53
C ASP A 615 0.78 13.91 -23.15
N SER A 616 -0.55 13.92 -23.29
CA SER A 616 -1.28 15.04 -23.91
C SER A 616 -1.12 16.39 -23.19
N GLY A 617 -0.62 16.38 -21.94
CA GLY A 617 -0.36 17.58 -21.14
C GLY A 617 1.08 18.10 -21.18
N VAL A 618 1.95 17.44 -21.96
CA VAL A 618 3.33 17.89 -22.28
C VAL A 618 3.29 18.75 -23.53
#